data_AF-A0A367M0D4-F1
#
_entry.id   AF-A0A367M0D4-F1
#
_cell.length_a   1.000
_cell.length_b   1.000
_cell.length_c   1.000
_cell.angle_alpha   90.00
_cell.angle_beta   90.00
_cell.angle_gamma   90.00
#
_symmetry.space_group_name_H-M   'P 1'
#
loop_
_entity.id
_entity.type
_entity.pdbx_description
1 polymer ?
#
loop_
_entity_poly.entity_id
_entity_poly.type
_entity_poly.pdbx_seq_one_letter_code
_entity_poly.pdbx_strand_id
1 'polypeptide(L)'
;HGEPKTEAHAGHGISHWLPLSVLIVLSTFVGALITPPLAGVLPESVGPAGGEAKHSLELASGAIAIAGILLAALLFLGQRRFVSALAKSAPGRFFGTWWYHAWGFDWLYDKLFVKPYLLLCQLLGRDPIDRTLGVVPFSVRGGHNLLSLTENGRLRWYAASLVGGAAILLGALLLA
;
A
#
# COMPACT_ATOMS: atom_id res chain seq x y z
N HIS A 1 35.14 16.07 -11.66
CA HIS A 1 34.99 15.56 -10.28
C HIS A 1 34.31 16.67 -9.48
N GLY A 2 33.32 16.36 -8.64
CA GLY A 2 32.59 17.37 -7.87
C GLY A 2 33.34 17.77 -6.60
N GLU A 3 33.02 18.93 -6.04
CA GLU A 3 33.54 19.35 -4.73
C GLU A 3 33.00 18.42 -3.63
N PRO A 4 33.86 17.86 -2.76
CA PRO A 4 33.42 17.06 -1.63
C PRO A 4 32.70 17.97 -0.62
N LYS A 5 31.43 17.67 -0.34
CA LYS A 5 30.60 18.45 0.59
C LYS A 5 30.69 17.95 2.04
N THR A 6 31.20 16.74 2.24
CA THR A 6 31.31 16.07 3.53
C THR A 6 32.58 15.23 3.53
N GLU A 7 33.28 15.18 4.67
CA GLU A 7 34.42 14.27 4.84
C GLU A 7 33.90 12.83 4.93
N ALA A 8 34.33 12.00 3.97
CA ALA A 8 34.00 10.58 3.95
C ALA A 8 35.11 9.80 4.66
N HIS A 9 34.75 8.98 5.64
CA HIS A 9 35.65 8.02 6.26
C HIS A 9 35.47 6.63 5.64
N ALA A 10 36.57 5.94 5.36
CA ALA A 10 36.51 4.60 4.80
C ALA A 10 36.01 3.60 5.85
N GLY A 11 35.10 2.70 5.43
CA GLY A 11 34.70 1.57 6.25
C GLY A 11 35.86 0.61 6.48
N HIS A 12 36.13 0.23 7.73
CA HIS A 12 37.22 -0.67 8.11
C HIS A 12 36.67 -2.01 8.63
N GLY A 13 37.38 -3.10 8.33
CA GLY A 13 37.09 -4.43 8.86
C GLY A 13 36.91 -5.51 7.80
N ILE A 14 37.15 -6.76 8.19
CA ILE A 14 37.03 -7.94 7.32
C ILE A 14 35.58 -8.13 6.87
N SER A 15 34.61 -7.90 7.76
CA SER A 15 33.17 -7.96 7.45
C SER A 15 32.71 -6.92 6.42
N HIS A 16 33.49 -5.87 6.16
CA HIS A 16 33.20 -4.86 5.15
C HIS A 16 33.88 -5.16 3.81
N TRP A 17 35.20 -5.39 3.80
CA TRP A 17 35.93 -5.58 2.55
C TRP A 17 35.72 -6.96 1.92
N LEU A 18 35.51 -8.02 2.72
CA LEU A 18 35.36 -9.38 2.19
C LEU A 18 34.08 -9.54 1.35
N PRO A 19 32.87 -9.15 1.82
CA PRO A 19 31.68 -9.21 0.98
C PRO A 19 31.80 -8.33 -0.26
N LEU A 20 32.35 -7.12 -0.11
CA LEU A 20 32.50 -6.19 -1.23
C LEU A 20 33.43 -6.75 -2.31
N SER A 21 34.53 -7.38 -1.92
CA SER A 21 35.52 -7.96 -2.85
C SER A 21 34.93 -9.15 -3.60
N VAL A 22 34.22 -10.03 -2.88
CA VAL A 22 33.51 -11.16 -3.51
C VAL A 22 32.47 -10.65 -4.50
N LEU A 23 31.65 -9.66 -4.13
CA LEU A 23 30.65 -9.07 -5.03
C LEU A 23 31.28 -8.39 -6.23
N ILE A 24 32.39 -7.66 -6.07
CA ILE A 24 33.10 -7.02 -7.19
C ILE A 24 33.61 -8.07 -8.16
N VAL A 25 34.27 -9.13 -7.69
CA VAL A 25 34.78 -10.21 -8.56
C VAL A 25 33.63 -10.85 -9.32
N LEU A 26 32.55 -11.23 -8.63
CA LEU A 26 31.38 -11.86 -9.25
C LEU A 26 30.60 -10.92 -10.19
N SER A 27 30.65 -9.60 -10.00
CA SER A 27 29.98 -8.63 -10.88
C SER A 27 30.72 -8.36 -12.21
N THR A 28 31.91 -8.92 -12.40
CA THR A 28 32.68 -8.80 -13.65
C THR A 28 32.37 -9.94 -14.63
N PHE A 29 33.19 -10.10 -15.67
CA PHE A 29 33.14 -11.24 -16.59
C PHE A 29 33.28 -12.60 -15.89
N VAL A 30 33.87 -12.65 -14.69
CA VAL A 30 34.02 -13.89 -13.90
C VAL A 30 32.66 -14.46 -13.50
N GLY A 31 31.68 -13.61 -13.16
CA GLY A 31 30.32 -14.08 -12.86
C GLY A 31 29.61 -14.67 -14.07
N ALA A 32 29.91 -14.17 -15.28
CA ALA A 32 29.34 -14.69 -16.52
C ALA A 32 29.82 -16.11 -16.86
N LEU A 33 30.92 -16.58 -16.25
CA LEU A 33 31.38 -17.97 -16.38
C LEU A 33 30.48 -18.96 -15.63
N ILE A 34 29.67 -18.47 -14.67
CA ILE A 34 28.74 -19.29 -13.90
C ILE A 34 27.40 -19.31 -14.66
N THR A 35 27.15 -20.38 -15.40
CA THR A 35 25.89 -20.56 -16.13
C THR A 35 24.90 -21.41 -15.31
N PRO A 36 23.66 -20.94 -15.09
CA PRO A 36 22.65 -21.73 -14.41
C PRO A 36 22.24 -22.93 -15.30
N PRO A 37 22.20 -24.17 -14.78
CA PRO A 37 21.85 -25.37 -15.55
C PRO A 37 20.33 -25.44 -15.79
N LEU A 38 19.82 -24.58 -16.68
CA LEU A 38 18.39 -24.44 -16.99
C LEU A 38 17.92 -25.29 -18.17
N ALA A 39 18.84 -26.05 -18.79
CA ALA A 39 18.62 -26.78 -20.05
C ALA A 39 17.51 -27.86 -20.01
N GLY A 40 16.99 -28.22 -18.83
CA GLY A 40 15.96 -29.25 -18.68
C GLY A 40 14.64 -28.79 -18.05
N VAL A 41 14.49 -27.50 -17.70
CA VAL A 41 13.34 -27.01 -16.92
C VAL A 41 12.47 -26.02 -17.71
N LEU A 42 13.05 -25.30 -18.67
CA LEU A 42 12.35 -24.34 -19.51
C LEU A 42 12.19 -24.91 -20.92
N PRO A 43 11.04 -24.70 -21.60
CA PRO A 43 10.96 -24.94 -23.04
C PRO A 43 12.06 -24.12 -23.72
N GLU A 44 12.77 -24.70 -24.69
CA GLU A 44 13.81 -23.97 -25.41
C GLU A 44 13.19 -22.69 -25.98
N SER A 45 13.50 -21.57 -25.33
CA SER A 45 13.14 -20.26 -25.85
C SER A 45 13.78 -20.18 -27.23
N VAL A 46 13.04 -19.66 -28.19
CA VAL A 46 13.58 -19.27 -29.50
C VAL A 46 14.66 -18.21 -29.24
N GLY A 47 15.88 -18.67 -28.94
CA GLY A 47 17.05 -17.82 -28.82
C GLY A 47 17.22 -17.08 -30.14
N PRO A 48 17.77 -15.86 -30.14
CA PRO A 48 17.76 -14.96 -31.29
C PRO A 48 18.03 -15.71 -32.58
N ALA A 49 17.00 -15.79 -33.42
CA ALA A 49 17.06 -16.39 -34.73
C ALA A 49 18.19 -15.72 -35.53
N GLY A 50 19.06 -16.53 -36.12
CA GLY A 50 20.07 -16.09 -37.09
C GLY A 50 21.42 -15.71 -36.46
N GLY A 51 22.41 -16.58 -36.65
CA GLY A 51 23.81 -16.37 -36.24
C GLY A 51 24.49 -15.12 -36.82
N GLU A 52 23.87 -14.40 -37.76
CA GLU A 52 24.42 -13.17 -38.33
C GLU A 52 24.03 -11.88 -37.58
N ALA A 53 22.89 -11.85 -36.88
CA ALA A 53 22.43 -10.65 -36.17
C ALA A 53 22.96 -10.54 -34.74
N LYS A 54 23.61 -11.59 -34.21
CA LYS A 54 24.12 -11.62 -32.83
C LYS A 54 25.26 -10.62 -32.63
N HIS A 55 26.23 -10.61 -33.55
CA HIS A 55 27.38 -9.71 -33.45
C HIS A 55 27.02 -8.24 -33.67
N SER A 56 26.07 -7.94 -34.56
CA SER A 56 25.61 -6.56 -34.77
C SER A 56 24.78 -6.04 -33.59
N LEU A 57 23.95 -6.89 -32.97
CA LEU A 57 23.20 -6.54 -31.76
C LEU A 57 24.11 -6.35 -30.54
N GLU A 58 25.10 -7.22 -30.36
CA GLU A 58 26.10 -7.11 -29.29
C GLU A 58 26.92 -5.81 -29.44
N LEU A 59 27.38 -5.51 -30.65
CA LEU A 59 28.14 -4.29 -30.94
C LEU A 59 27.28 -3.03 -30.71
N ALA A 60 26.02 -3.04 -31.16
CA ALA A 60 25.09 -1.94 -30.95
C ALA A 60 24.80 -1.73 -29.46
N SER A 61 24.58 -2.79 -28.70
CA SER A 61 24.36 -2.73 -27.25
C SER A 61 25.58 -2.16 -26.52
N GLY A 62 26.77 -2.66 -26.82
CA GLY A 62 28.03 -2.15 -26.26
C GLY A 62 28.27 -0.68 -26.61
N ALA A 63 28.01 -0.29 -27.86
CA ALA A 63 28.15 1.10 -28.30
C ALA A 63 27.18 2.04 -27.56
N ILE A 64 25.91 1.64 -27.39
CA ILE A 64 24.92 2.42 -26.63
C ILE A 64 25.34 2.55 -25.16
N ALA A 65 25.83 1.48 -24.54
CA ALA A 65 26.31 1.51 -23.15
C ALA A 65 27.48 2.49 -22.97
N ILE A 66 28.50 2.42 -23.85
CA ILE A 66 29.64 3.32 -23.82
C ILE A 66 29.19 4.77 -24.08
N ALA A 67 28.33 5.00 -25.07
CA ALA A 67 27.78 6.31 -25.36
C ALA A 67 27.01 6.89 -24.16
N GLY A 68 26.24 6.07 -23.45
CA GLY A 68 25.53 6.46 -22.23
C GLY A 68 26.47 6.91 -21.12
N ILE A 69 27.55 6.15 -20.87
CA ILE A 69 28.56 6.52 -19.86
C ILE A 69 29.27 7.83 -20.24
N LEU A 70 29.68 7.97 -21.50
CA LEU A 70 30.33 9.19 -21.99
C LEU A 70 29.40 10.41 -21.89
N LEU A 71 28.13 10.26 -22.26
CA LEU A 71 27.13 11.32 -22.18
C LEU A 71 26.87 11.71 -20.72
N ALA A 72 26.72 10.73 -19.82
CA ALA A 72 26.60 10.99 -18.39
C ALA A 72 27.84 11.71 -17.83
N ALA A 73 29.05 11.29 -18.24
CA ALA A 73 30.29 11.94 -17.84
C ALA A 73 30.34 13.40 -18.30
N LEU A 74 30.01 13.68 -19.57
CA LEU A 74 29.96 15.04 -20.12
C LEU A 74 28.95 15.93 -19.39
N LEU A 75 27.77 15.39 -19.08
CA LEU A 75 26.72 16.16 -18.39
C LEU A 75 27.02 16.44 -16.91
N PHE A 76 27.72 15.55 -16.21
CA PHE A 76 27.86 15.59 -14.75
C PHE A 76 29.26 15.88 -14.19
N LEU A 77 30.36 15.61 -14.93
CA LEU A 77 31.73 15.86 -14.43
C LEU A 77 32.13 17.34 -14.48
N GLY A 78 31.53 18.13 -15.37
CA GLY A 78 31.81 19.56 -15.56
C GLY A 78 30.87 20.49 -14.78
N GLN A 79 30.74 21.73 -15.26
CA GLN A 79 29.77 22.68 -14.72
C GLN A 79 28.38 22.25 -15.20
N ARG A 80 27.58 21.66 -14.31
CA ARG A 80 26.21 21.12 -14.56
C ARG A 80 25.18 22.17 -15.02
N ARG A 81 25.61 23.28 -15.64
CA ARG A 81 24.82 24.41 -16.11
C ARG A 81 23.67 23.96 -17.01
N PHE A 82 23.96 23.14 -18.03
CA PHE A 82 22.93 22.63 -18.95
C PHE A 82 21.87 21.80 -18.22
N VAL A 83 22.29 20.80 -17.43
CA VAL A 83 21.38 19.95 -16.66
C VAL A 83 20.57 20.79 -15.66
N SER A 84 21.20 21.75 -14.98
CA SER A 84 20.52 22.63 -14.03
C SER A 84 19.54 23.60 -14.68
N ALA A 85 19.84 24.08 -15.89
CA ALA A 85 18.94 24.94 -16.67
C ALA A 85 17.74 24.14 -17.18
N LEU A 86 17.98 22.92 -17.68
CA LEU A 86 16.92 22.01 -18.10
C LEU A 86 16.03 21.61 -16.91
N ALA A 87 16.62 21.26 -15.76
CA ALA A 87 15.87 20.95 -14.55
C ALA A 87 15.04 22.14 -14.04
N LYS A 88 15.48 23.39 -14.28
CA LYS A 88 14.73 24.60 -13.94
C LYS A 88 13.65 24.95 -14.97
N SER A 89 13.66 24.35 -16.15
CA SER A 89 12.61 24.58 -17.17
C SER A 89 11.27 23.99 -16.74
N ALA A 90 10.16 24.51 -17.27
CA ALA A 90 8.82 23.98 -16.98
C ALA A 90 8.67 22.47 -17.29
N PRO A 91 9.05 21.96 -18.48
CA PRO A 91 8.98 20.52 -18.76
C PRO A 91 9.97 19.72 -17.91
N GLY A 92 11.18 20.23 -17.67
CA GLY A 92 12.17 19.52 -16.84
C GLY A 92 11.75 19.40 -15.37
N ARG A 93 11.08 20.42 -14.81
CA ARG A 93 10.47 20.32 -13.49
C ARG A 93 9.34 19.31 -13.47
N PHE A 94 8.45 19.33 -14.47
CA PHE A 94 7.33 18.40 -14.55
C PHE A 94 7.78 16.94 -14.61
N PHE A 95 8.64 16.58 -15.56
CA PHE A 95 9.17 15.21 -15.67
C PHE A 95 10.05 14.85 -14.48
N GLY A 96 10.83 15.80 -13.97
CA GLY A 96 11.62 15.63 -12.76
C GLY A 96 10.78 15.24 -11.56
N THR A 97 9.68 15.98 -11.27
CA THR A 97 8.78 15.64 -10.16
C THR A 97 7.99 14.37 -10.44
N TRP A 98 7.53 14.16 -11.67
CA TRP A 98 6.76 12.97 -12.05
C TRP A 98 7.55 11.67 -11.84
N TRP A 99 8.79 11.62 -12.36
CA TRP A 99 9.66 10.46 -12.18
C TRP A 99 10.15 10.31 -10.74
N TYR A 100 10.39 11.42 -10.03
CA TYR A 100 10.74 11.40 -8.62
C TYR A 100 9.64 10.77 -7.75
N HIS A 101 8.37 11.00 -8.09
CA HIS A 101 7.22 10.39 -7.40
C HIS A 101 6.85 9.00 -7.94
N ALA A 102 7.80 8.25 -8.50
CA ALA A 102 7.58 6.89 -9.03
C ALA A 102 6.36 6.82 -9.96
N TRP A 103 6.25 7.80 -10.88
CA TRP A 103 5.11 7.96 -11.80
C TRP A 103 3.76 8.27 -11.13
N GLY A 104 3.73 8.58 -9.84
CA GLY A 104 2.53 8.80 -9.05
C GLY A 104 1.82 7.51 -8.64
N PHE A 105 2.46 6.35 -8.81
CA PHE A 105 1.85 5.06 -8.48
C PHE A 105 1.57 4.92 -6.98
N ASP A 106 2.45 5.45 -6.13
CA ASP A 106 2.25 5.47 -4.67
C ASP A 106 0.98 6.25 -4.28
N TRP A 107 0.74 7.40 -4.93
CA TRP A 107 -0.48 8.19 -4.70
C TRP A 107 -1.73 7.45 -5.18
N LEU A 108 -1.64 6.79 -6.33
CA LEU A 108 -2.74 6.00 -6.87
C LEU A 108 -3.07 4.83 -5.94
N TYR A 109 -2.06 4.12 -5.45
CA TYR A 109 -2.22 2.99 -4.54
C TYR A 109 -2.83 3.43 -3.21
N ASP A 110 -2.32 4.52 -2.63
CA ASP A 110 -2.84 5.09 -1.38
C ASP A 110 -4.33 5.47 -1.52
N LYS A 111 -4.71 6.07 -2.64
CA LYS A 111 -6.09 6.50 -2.87
C LYS A 111 -7.04 5.36 -3.23
N LEU A 112 -6.57 4.35 -3.97
CA LEU A 112 -7.42 3.27 -4.47
C LEU A 112 -7.54 2.10 -3.48
N PHE A 113 -6.50 1.83 -2.69
CA PHE A 113 -6.47 0.66 -1.80
C PHE A 113 -6.40 1.06 -0.33
N VAL A 114 -5.41 1.87 0.05
CA VAL A 114 -5.12 2.15 1.47
C VAL A 114 -6.27 2.92 2.12
N LYS A 115 -6.66 4.06 1.55
CA LYS A 115 -7.73 4.90 2.12
C LYS A 115 -9.09 4.20 2.17
N PRO A 116 -9.56 3.52 1.11
CA PRO A 116 -10.82 2.77 1.18
C PRO A 116 -10.77 1.66 2.23
N TYR A 117 -9.65 0.94 2.32
CA TYR A 117 -9.48 -0.10 3.34
C TYR A 117 -9.54 0.47 4.76
N LEU A 118 -8.80 1.55 5.04
CA LEU A 118 -8.83 2.20 6.35
C LEU A 118 -10.21 2.75 6.68
N LEU A 119 -10.93 3.29 5.69
CA LEU A 119 -12.31 3.74 5.86
C LEU A 119 -13.24 2.58 6.23
N LEU A 120 -13.10 1.42 5.58
CA LEU A 120 -13.83 0.21 5.96
C LEU A 120 -13.50 -0.22 7.39
N CYS A 121 -12.22 -0.23 7.77
CA CYS A 121 -11.80 -0.54 9.14
C CYS A 121 -12.39 0.44 10.16
N GLN A 122 -12.44 1.74 9.86
CA GLN A 122 -13.02 2.75 10.74
C GLN A 122 -14.54 2.61 10.86
N LEU A 123 -15.23 2.29 9.77
CA LEU A 123 -16.68 2.05 9.77
C LEU A 123 -17.02 0.79 10.59
N LEU A 124 -16.26 -0.28 10.42
CA LEU A 124 -16.48 -1.54 11.12
C LEU A 124 -15.91 -1.54 12.55
N GLY A 125 -15.01 -0.61 12.89
CA GLY A 125 -14.39 -0.50 14.21
C GLY A 125 -15.36 -0.12 15.34
N ARG A 126 -16.57 0.35 15.01
CA ARG A 126 -17.66 0.57 15.99
C ARG A 126 -18.47 -0.69 16.30
N ASP A 127 -18.04 -1.83 15.76
CA ASP A 127 -18.68 -3.13 15.81
C ASP A 127 -20.21 -3.05 15.60
N PRO A 128 -20.69 -3.05 14.34
CA PRO A 128 -22.12 -3.00 14.07
C PRO A 128 -22.87 -4.19 14.69
N ILE A 129 -22.21 -5.33 14.91
CA ILE A 129 -22.84 -6.51 15.49
C ILE A 129 -23.11 -6.25 16.97
N ASP A 130 -22.13 -5.77 17.73
CA ASP A 130 -22.31 -5.41 19.15
C ASP A 130 -23.44 -4.39 19.36
N ARG A 131 -23.50 -3.37 18.50
CA ARG A 131 -24.61 -2.39 18.53
C ARG A 131 -25.97 -3.03 18.31
N THR A 132 -26.10 -3.95 17.36
CA THR A 132 -27.39 -4.63 17.11
C THR A 132 -27.80 -5.50 18.29
N LEU A 133 -26.86 -6.19 18.92
CA LEU A 133 -27.13 -6.98 20.13
C LEU A 133 -27.54 -6.09 21.30
N GLY A 134 -26.95 -4.89 21.43
CA GLY A 134 -27.29 -3.90 22.44
C GLY A 134 -28.73 -3.35 22.38
N VAL A 135 -29.42 -3.49 21.24
CA VAL A 135 -30.84 -3.09 21.11
C VAL A 135 -31.74 -3.94 21.98
N VAL A 136 -31.41 -5.22 22.17
CA VAL A 136 -32.20 -6.17 22.98
C VAL A 136 -32.26 -5.74 24.46
N PRO A 137 -31.13 -5.59 25.18
CA PRO A 137 -31.17 -5.17 26.58
C PRO A 137 -31.70 -3.73 26.74
N PHE A 138 -31.49 -2.85 25.76
CA PHE A 138 -32.09 -1.51 25.76
C PHE A 138 -33.62 -1.59 25.75
N SER A 139 -34.18 -2.44 24.88
CA SER A 139 -35.64 -2.63 24.77
C SER A 139 -36.22 -3.25 26.05
N VAL A 140 -35.54 -4.25 26.62
CA VAL A 140 -35.97 -4.89 27.88
C VAL A 140 -35.94 -3.90 29.04
N ARG A 141 -34.87 -3.10 29.19
CA ARG A 141 -34.78 -2.05 30.22
C ARG A 141 -35.84 -0.96 30.02
N GLY A 142 -36.09 -0.55 28.79
CA GLY A 142 -37.15 0.41 28.47
C GLY A 142 -38.52 -0.11 28.89
N GLY A 143 -38.86 -1.35 28.52
CA GLY A 143 -40.09 -2.01 28.94
C GLY A 143 -40.20 -2.16 30.46
N HIS A 144 -39.13 -2.58 31.13
CA HIS A 144 -39.09 -2.68 32.59
C HIS A 144 -39.34 -1.33 33.26
N ASN A 145 -38.70 -0.26 32.80
CA ASN A 145 -38.89 1.09 33.35
C ASN A 145 -40.35 1.55 33.17
N LEU A 146 -40.94 1.34 32.00
CA LEU A 146 -42.35 1.69 31.75
C LEU A 146 -43.32 0.89 32.64
N LEU A 147 -43.09 -0.41 32.80
CA LEU A 147 -43.89 -1.25 33.70
C LEU A 147 -43.67 -0.91 35.17
N SER A 148 -42.46 -0.51 35.57
CA SER A 148 -42.20 -0.10 36.95
C SER A 148 -42.98 1.17 37.33
N LEU A 149 -43.27 2.06 36.36
CA LEU A 149 -44.07 3.26 36.58
C LEU A 149 -45.55 2.96 36.87
N THR A 150 -46.05 1.77 36.48
CA THR A 150 -47.45 1.40 36.78
C THR A 150 -47.63 0.98 38.24
N GLU A 151 -46.55 0.56 38.91
CA GLU A 151 -46.53 0.14 40.32
C GLU A 151 -46.25 1.33 41.26
N ASN A 152 -47.17 2.30 41.31
CA ASN A 152 -46.98 3.55 42.06
C ASN A 152 -47.55 3.53 43.50
N GLY A 153 -47.99 2.36 43.99
CA GLY A 153 -48.49 2.19 45.36
C GLY A 153 -49.85 2.86 45.66
N ARG A 154 -50.55 3.40 44.65
CA ARG A 154 -51.86 4.05 44.84
C ARG A 154 -52.99 3.05 44.68
N LEU A 155 -53.68 2.71 45.78
CA LEU A 155 -54.85 1.81 45.81
C LEU A 155 -55.93 2.12 44.76
N ARG A 156 -56.20 3.41 44.49
CA ARG A 156 -57.17 3.84 43.46
C ARG A 156 -56.78 3.41 42.05
N TRP A 157 -55.48 3.38 41.75
CA TRP A 157 -54.96 3.00 40.45
C TRP A 157 -55.10 1.49 40.22
N TYR A 158 -54.84 0.67 41.24
CA TYR A 158 -55.06 -0.78 41.19
C TYR A 158 -56.53 -1.16 41.01
N ALA A 159 -57.45 -0.46 41.68
CA ALA A 159 -58.89 -0.69 41.48
C ALA A 159 -59.31 -0.36 40.04
N ALA A 160 -58.82 0.75 39.48
CA ALA A 160 -59.09 1.15 38.10
C ALA A 160 -58.49 0.16 37.08
N SER A 161 -57.27 -0.35 37.31
CA SER A 161 -56.64 -1.34 36.42
C SER A 161 -57.36 -2.68 36.45
N LEU A 162 -57.87 -3.12 37.60
CA LEU A 162 -58.64 -4.36 37.72
C LEU A 162 -59.96 -4.30 36.93
N VAL A 163 -60.71 -3.20 37.11
CA VAL A 163 -61.97 -2.98 36.37
C VAL A 163 -61.71 -2.84 34.87
N GLY A 164 -60.66 -2.10 34.49
CA GLY A 164 -60.25 -1.97 33.09
C GLY A 164 -59.86 -3.31 32.46
N GLY A 165 -59.06 -4.12 33.16
CA GLY A 165 -58.68 -5.46 32.71
C GLY A 165 -59.89 -6.39 32.53
N ALA A 166 -60.84 -6.37 33.46
CA ALA A 166 -62.08 -7.15 33.35
C ALA A 166 -62.94 -6.72 32.15
N ALA A 167 -63.08 -5.40 31.92
CA ALA A 167 -63.81 -4.87 30.77
C ALA A 167 -63.16 -5.27 29.43
N ILE A 168 -61.83 -5.20 29.34
CA ILE A 168 -61.08 -5.64 28.16
C ILE A 168 -61.27 -7.14 27.93
N LEU A 169 -61.18 -7.96 28.98
CA LEU A 169 -61.41 -9.41 28.88
C LEU A 169 -62.80 -9.74 28.36
N LEU A 170 -63.85 -9.13 28.93
CA LEU A 170 -65.23 -9.30 28.45
C LEU A 170 -65.39 -8.84 27.00
N GLY A 171 -64.79 -7.71 26.63
CA GLY A 171 -64.80 -7.22 25.25
C GLY A 171 -64.07 -8.15 24.28
N ALA A 172 -62.89 -8.66 24.65
CA ALA A 172 -62.14 -9.61 23.85
C ALA A 172 -62.90 -10.93 23.67
N LEU A 173 -63.59 -11.39 24.71
CA LEU A 173 -64.38 -12.63 24.69
C LEU A 173 -65.68 -12.49 23.88
N LEU A 174 -66.22 -11.28 23.79
CA LEU A 174 -67.34 -10.96 22.89
C LEU A 174 -66.91 -10.81 21.42
N LEU A 175 -65.63 -10.50 21.17
CA LEU A 175 -65.04 -10.35 19.83
C LEU A 175 -64.39 -11.65 19.31
N ALA A 176 -64.13 -12.61 20.18
CA ALA A 176 -63.66 -13.96 19.85
C ALA A 176 -64.83 -14.87 19.44
#